data_AF-A0A928FCK2-F1
#
_entry.id   AF-A0A928FCK2-F1
#
_cell.length_a   1.000
_cell.length_b   1.000
_cell.length_c   1.000
_cell.angle_alpha   90.00
_cell.angle_beta   90.00
_cell.angle_gamma   90.00
#
_symmetry.space_group_name_H-M   'P 1'
#
loop_
_entity.id
_entity.type
_entity.pdbx_description
1 polymer ?
#
loop_
_entity_poly.entity_id
_entity_poly.type
_entity_poly.pdbx_seq_one_letter_code
_entity_poly.pdbx_strand_id
1 'polypeptide(L)'
;MKISLQIKKKFSEIYEQFSGFSLEMRDRGGAIICGVRGVICSRDEAVQLALVNGEELFICGKELSCVSYAGGTVSVCGRIQAVSFTGYAHE
;
A
#
# COMPACT_ATOMS: atom_id res chain seq x y z
N MET A 1 -11.31 -2.43 12.36
CA MET A 1 -12.13 -1.77 11.33
C MET A 1 -11.47 -1.99 9.97
N LYS A 2 -12.13 -2.61 8.99
CA LYS A 2 -11.53 -2.89 7.67
C LYS A 2 -11.88 -1.76 6.70
N ILE A 3 -10.91 -0.90 6.38
CA ILE A 3 -11.06 0.11 5.33
C ILE A 3 -10.62 -0.53 4.01
N SER A 4 -11.54 -0.56 3.03
CA SER A 4 -11.27 -1.05 1.68
C SER A 4 -11.46 0.12 0.71
N LEU A 5 -10.35 0.65 0.19
CA LEU A 5 -10.39 1.70 -0.83
C LEU A 5 -10.51 1.02 -2.20
N GLN A 6 -11.73 0.97 -2.73
CA GLN A 6 -11.96 0.58 -4.12
C GLN A 6 -11.72 1.77 -5.03
N ILE A 7 -10.66 1.71 -5.84
CA ILE A 7 -10.26 2.80 -6.74
C ILE A 7 -11.22 2.86 -7.94
N LYS A 8 -12.35 3.55 -7.79
CA LYS A 8 -13.34 3.79 -8.86
C LYS A 8 -12.99 5.08 -9.61
N LYS A 9 -12.15 4.97 -10.64
CA LYS A 9 -11.96 5.93 -11.76
C LYS A 9 -12.09 7.45 -11.45
N LYS A 10 -10.98 8.08 -11.10
CA LYS A 10 -10.28 9.15 -11.85
C LYS A 10 -9.04 9.47 -11.02
N PHE A 11 -7.88 9.37 -11.65
CA PHE A 11 -6.58 9.63 -11.04
C PHE A 11 -6.53 11.09 -10.57
N SER A 12 -6.71 11.26 -9.28
CA SER A 12 -6.43 12.47 -8.52
C SER A 12 -5.60 11.92 -7.37
N GLU A 13 -4.36 12.38 -7.26
CA GLU A 13 -3.38 11.91 -6.27
C GLU A 13 -4.05 11.69 -4.90
N ILE A 14 -4.18 10.43 -4.48
CA ILE A 14 -4.74 10.10 -3.17
C ILE A 14 -3.56 10.10 -2.21
N TYR A 15 -3.49 11.14 -1.40
CA TYR A 15 -2.60 11.21 -0.25
C TYR A 15 -3.42 10.98 1.01
N GLU A 16 -3.23 9.83 1.64
CA GLU A 16 -3.80 9.54 2.95
C GLU A 16 -2.67 9.33 3.96
N GLN A 17 -2.71 10.13 5.02
CA GLN A 17 -1.82 10.01 6.16
C GLN A 17 -2.56 9.29 7.29
N PHE A 18 -2.02 8.13 7.66
CA PHE A 18 -2.52 7.32 8.75
C PHE A 18 -1.56 7.44 9.94
N SER A 19 -2.02 7.07 11.13
CA SER A 19 -1.17 7.06 12.32
C SER A 19 0.01 6.09 12.13
N GLY A 20 1.17 6.62 11.71
CA GLY A 20 2.42 5.88 11.55
C GLY A 20 2.84 5.55 10.12
N PHE A 21 2.01 5.79 9.09
CA PHE A 21 2.39 5.56 7.69
C PHE A 21 1.66 6.51 6.73
N SER A 22 2.18 6.68 5.53
CA SER A 22 1.49 7.41 4.45
C SER A 22 1.41 6.57 3.19
N LEU A 23 0.30 6.73 2.46
CA LEU A 23 0.07 6.13 1.16
C LEU A 23 -0.19 7.24 0.14
N GLU A 24 0.64 7.28 -0.90
CA GLU A 24 0.51 8.17 -2.05
C GLU A 24 0.24 7.33 -3.31
N MET A 25 -0.98 7.41 -3.84
CA MET A 25 -1.35 6.79 -5.11
C MET A 25 -1.04 7.73 -6.27
N ARG A 26 -0.27 7.25 -7.25
CA ARG A 26 0.17 8.03 -8.42
C ARG A 26 -0.62 7.69 -9.67
N ASP A 27 -0.79 8.70 -10.54
CA ASP A 27 -1.61 8.68 -11.76
C ASP A 27 -1.27 7.58 -12.79
N ARG A 28 -0.08 6.96 -12.67
CA ARG A 28 0.40 5.90 -13.57
C ARG A 28 0.22 4.48 -13.00
N GLY A 29 -0.55 4.31 -11.92
CA GLY A 29 -0.77 3.02 -11.27
C GLY A 29 0.33 2.63 -10.28
N GLY A 30 1.18 3.57 -9.90
CA GLY A 30 2.15 3.38 -8.82
C GLY A 30 1.60 3.81 -7.47
N ALA A 31 2.18 3.30 -6.40
CA ALA A 31 1.95 3.74 -5.03
C ALA A 31 3.31 3.93 -4.33
N ILE A 32 3.44 4.99 -3.55
CA ILE A 32 4.53 5.16 -2.60
C ILE A 32 3.96 5.01 -1.20
N ILE A 33 4.61 4.17 -0.40
CA ILE A 33 4.23 3.87 0.96
C ILE A 33 5.42 4.21 1.86
N CYS A 34 5.23 5.12 2.81
CA CYS A 34 6.22 5.44 3.84
C CYS A 34 5.75 4.88 5.19
N GLY A 35 6.67 4.48 6.06
CA GLY A 35 6.31 3.82 7.32
C GLY A 35 6.14 2.30 7.17
N VAL A 36 6.87 1.69 6.24
CA VAL A 36 6.93 0.25 6.03
C VAL A 36 8.05 -0.35 6.86
N ARG A 37 7.71 -1.28 7.75
CA ARG A 37 8.66 -2.08 8.53
C ARG A 37 9.31 -3.15 7.67
N GLY A 38 8.58 -3.74 6.74
CA GLY A 38 9.10 -4.76 5.83
C GLY A 38 8.11 -5.21 4.77
N VAL A 39 8.62 -5.84 3.72
CA VAL A 39 7.81 -6.49 2.67
C VAL A 39 7.57 -7.92 3.10
N ILE A 40 6.31 -8.31 3.33
CA ILE A 40 5.92 -9.68 3.70
C ILE A 40 5.86 -10.55 2.46
N CYS A 41 5.22 -10.04 1.40
CA CYS A 41 5.01 -10.76 0.15
C CYS A 41 5.07 -9.79 -1.03
N SER A 42 5.69 -10.21 -2.13
CA SER A 42 5.67 -9.49 -3.40
C SER A 42 5.48 -10.49 -4.53
N ARG A 43 4.32 -10.41 -5.18
CA ARG A 43 3.95 -11.18 -6.38
C ARG A 43 3.45 -10.21 -7.44
N ASP A 44 3.39 -10.70 -8.67
CA ASP A 44 2.85 -10.00 -9.83
C ASP A 44 1.40 -9.53 -9.67
N GLU A 45 0.59 -10.21 -8.85
CA GLU A 45 -0.81 -9.83 -8.61
C GLU A 45 -1.08 -9.22 -7.22
N ALA A 46 -0.13 -9.34 -6.29
CA ALA A 46 -0.33 -8.87 -4.91
C ALA A 46 0.98 -8.50 -4.20
N VAL A 47 0.95 -7.41 -3.44
CA VAL A 47 2.01 -6.99 -2.51
C VAL A 47 1.42 -6.84 -1.12
N GLN A 48 2.13 -7.36 -0.11
CA GLN A 48 1.76 -7.26 1.30
C GLN A 48 2.93 -6.65 2.08
N LEU A 49 2.63 -5.58 2.82
CA LEU A 49 3.60 -4.80 3.57
C LEU A 49 3.25 -4.80 5.06
N ALA A 50 4.25 -5.02 5.91
CA ALA A 50 4.15 -4.79 7.34
C ALA A 50 4.43 -3.31 7.61
N LEU A 51 3.52 -2.61 8.28
CA LEU A 51 3.66 -1.20 8.62
C LEU A 51 4.27 -1.03 10.02
N VAL A 52 4.89 0.12 10.28
CA VAL A 52 5.55 0.41 11.57
C VAL A 52 4.56 0.54 12.73
N ASN A 53 3.28 0.81 12.44
CA ASN A 53 2.21 0.87 13.42
C ASN A 53 1.65 -0.51 13.82
N GLY A 54 2.20 -1.59 13.28
CA GLY A 54 1.77 -2.96 13.57
C GLY A 54 0.63 -3.47 12.68
N GLU A 55 0.13 -2.64 11.75
CA GLU A 55 -0.86 -3.05 10.76
C GLU A 55 -0.21 -3.65 9.50
N GLU A 56 -1.03 -4.24 8.64
CA GLU A 56 -0.62 -4.72 7.33
C GLU A 56 -1.37 -4.03 6.20
N LEU A 57 -0.64 -3.75 5.13
CA LEU A 57 -1.16 -3.16 3.90
C LEU A 57 -1.12 -4.18 2.76
N PHE A 58 -2.28 -4.42 2.17
CA PHE A 58 -2.47 -5.29 1.02
C PHE A 58 -2.75 -4.47 -0.23
N ILE A 59 -1.95 -4.68 -1.27
CA ILE A 59 -2.08 -4.03 -2.58
C ILE A 59 -2.32 -5.13 -3.61
N CYS A 60 -3.46 -5.08 -4.29
CA CYS A 60 -3.81 -6.05 -5.34
C CYS A 60 -3.86 -5.37 -6.71
N GLY A 61 -3.41 -6.09 -7.74
CA GLY A 61 -3.31 -5.54 -9.08
C GLY A 61 -2.82 -6.54 -10.10
N LYS A 62 -2.23 -6.02 -11.18
CA LYS A 62 -1.55 -6.81 -12.21
C LYS A 62 -0.19 -6.22 -12.51
N GLU A 63 0.76 -7.08 -12.86
CA GLU A 63 2.13 -6.69 -13.21
C GLU A 63 2.76 -5.84 -12.11
N LEU A 64 2.47 -6.21 -10.85
CA LEU A 64 3.00 -5.54 -9.69
C LEU A 64 4.48 -5.84 -9.51
N SER A 65 5.22 -4.80 -9.19
CA SER A 65 6.62 -4.86 -8.78
C SER A 65 6.79 -3.96 -7.57
N CYS A 66 7.57 -4.40 -6.58
CA CYS A 66 7.87 -3.59 -5.41
C CYS A 66 9.38 -3.35 -5.29
N VAL A 67 9.75 -2.14 -4.87
CA VAL A 67 11.12 -1.75 -4.54
C VAL A 67 11.11 -1.14 -3.15
N SER A 68 11.94 -1.67 -2.26
CA SER A 68 12.12 -1.15 -0.91
C SER A 68 13.36 -0.27 -0.83
N TYR A 69 13.22 0.90 -0.23
CA TYR A 69 14.27 1.89 -0.02
C TYR A 69 14.65 1.96 1.47
N ALA A 70 15.87 2.44 1.74
CA ALA A 70 16.29 2.74 3.10
C ALA A 70 15.36 3.77 3.75
N GLY A 71 15.04 3.59 5.03
CA GLY A 71 14.14 4.48 5.78
C GLY A 71 12.67 4.06 5.81
N GLY A 72 12.34 2.84 5.35
CA GLY A 72 10.98 2.30 5.46
C GLY A 72 10.02 2.86 4.41
N THR A 73 10.54 3.19 3.23
CA THR A 73 9.75 3.59 2.07
C THR A 73 9.71 2.46 1.06
N VAL A 74 8.53 2.10 0.57
CA VAL A 74 8.33 1.12 -0.50
C VAL A 74 7.61 1.80 -1.65
N SER A 75 8.12 1.61 -2.87
CA SER A 75 7.42 1.96 -4.10
C SER A 75 6.85 0.68 -4.70
N VAL A 76 5.56 0.69 -4.99
CA VAL A 76 4.89 -0.37 -5.74
C VAL A 76 4.47 0.20 -7.09
N CYS A 77 4.85 -0.48 -8.18
CA CYS A 77 4.53 -0.08 -9.54
C CYS A 77 3.73 -1.20 -10.22
N GLY A 78 2.81 -0.83 -11.11
CA GLY A 78 2.03 -1.79 -11.89
C GLY A 78 0.63 -1.26 -12.15
N ARG A 79 -0.33 -2.17 -12.36
CA ARG A 79 -1.75 -1.82 -12.44
C ARG A 79 -2.44 -2.12 -11.11
N ILE A 80 -2.30 -1.22 -10.15
CA ILE A 80 -2.99 -1.33 -8.85
C ILE A 80 -4.50 -1.20 -9.07
N GLN A 81 -5.25 -2.17 -8.56
CA GLN A 81 -6.71 -2.23 -8.68
C GLN A 81 -7.40 -1.94 -7.34
N ALA A 82 -6.79 -2.37 -6.23
CA ALA A 82 -7.35 -2.19 -4.90
C ALA A 82 -6.24 -2.14 -3.85
N VAL A 83 -6.54 -1.44 -2.76
CA VAL A 83 -5.69 -1.36 -1.58
C VAL A 83 -6.56 -1.58 -0.34
N SER A 84 -6.08 -2.37 0.62
CA SER A 84 -6.80 -2.67 1.87
C SER A 84 -5.85 -2.72 3.05
N PHE A 85 -6.32 -2.20 4.17
CA PHE A 85 -5.62 -2.24 5.45
C PHE A 85 -6.29 -3.27 6.37
N THR A 86 -5.49 -4.10 7.03
CA THR A 86 -5.97 -4.90 8.16
C THR A 86 -5.34 -4.35 9.43
N GLY A 87 -6.11 -3.53 10.13
CA GLY A 87 -5.83 -3.26 11.53
C GLY A 87 -6.25 -4.47 12.35
N TYR A 88 -5.31 -5.06 13.10
CA TYR A 88 -5.67 -5.88 14.24
C TYR A 88 -6.58 -5.01 15.13
N ALA A 89 -7.86 -5.36 15.18
CA ALA A 89 -8.74 -4.78 16.18
C ALA A 89 -8.24 -5.29 17.53
N HIS A 90 -7.49 -4.46 18.25
CA HIS A 90 -7.35 -4.66 19.67
C HIS A 90 -8.72 -4.31 20.27
N GLU A 91 -9.41 -5.35 20.78
CA GLU A 91 -10.56 -5.23 21.69
C GLU A 91 -10.20 -4.39 22.93
#